data_AF-A0A6B2CRJ4-F1
#
_entry.id   AF-A0A6B2CRJ4-F1
#
_cell.length_a   1.000
_cell.length_b   1.000
_cell.length_c   1.000
_cell.angle_alpha   90.00
_cell.angle_beta   90.00
_cell.angle_gamma   90.00
#
_symmetry.space_group_name_H-M   'P 1'
#
loop_
_entity.id
_entity.type
_entity.pdbx_description
1 polymer ?
#
loop_
_entity_poly.entity_id
_entity_poly.type
_entity_poly.pdbx_seq_one_letter_code
_entity_poly.pdbx_strand_id
1 'polypeptide(L)'
;MSPTEAPRCDDASGGPPEVVLASRLIRSIRSGLEAFVLDKREDSYDALMRVLNASGVRGLLLVKDLGPYVVVYLDRGALERRCMYERCSTAQNSYERKLCARKCVTELLPEVINEVSRSLCEAARSIRSSVSGAS
;
A
#
# COMPACT_ATOMS: atom_id res chain seq x y z
N MET A 1 -6.84 6.00 24.11
CA MET A 1 -5.92 6.39 23.02
C MET A 1 -6.78 6.80 21.83
N SER A 2 -6.68 8.04 21.38
CA SER A 2 -7.43 8.53 20.22
C SER A 2 -6.90 7.82 18.95
N PRO A 3 -7.77 7.41 18.02
CA PRO A 3 -7.32 6.84 16.76
C PRO A 3 -6.51 7.91 16.01
N THR A 4 -5.25 7.60 15.70
CA THR A 4 -4.41 8.45 14.86
C THR A 4 -5.15 8.65 13.52
N GLU A 5 -5.58 9.89 13.26
CA GLU A 5 -6.23 10.22 12.00
C GLU A 5 -5.36 9.75 10.83
N ALA A 6 -5.98 9.10 9.86
CA ALA A 6 -5.29 8.69 8.66
C ALA A 6 -4.70 9.92 7.97
N PRO A 7 -3.49 9.86 7.39
CA PRO A 7 -3.04 10.90 6.48
C PRO A 7 -4.09 11.02 5.37
N ARG A 8 -4.85 12.12 5.41
CA ARG A 8 -5.78 12.49 4.34
C ARG A 8 -4.93 13.05 3.21
N CYS A 9 -5.12 12.57 1.99
CA CYS A 9 -4.38 13.05 0.81
C CYS A 9 -5.00 14.26 0.13
N ASP A 10 -5.92 14.92 0.85
CA ASP A 10 -6.83 15.99 0.44
C ASP A 10 -8.16 15.46 -0.15
N ASP A 11 -9.23 16.27 -0.01
CA ASP A 11 -10.63 15.86 -0.09
C ASP A 11 -10.99 15.09 -1.37
N ALA A 12 -11.57 13.91 -1.18
CA ALA A 12 -11.67 12.82 -2.15
C ALA A 12 -12.62 13.05 -3.35
N SER A 13 -12.99 14.30 -3.65
CA SER A 13 -13.99 14.62 -4.67
C SER A 13 -13.47 15.73 -5.59
N GLY A 14 -13.05 15.34 -6.81
CA GLY A 14 -12.71 16.27 -7.91
C GLY A 14 -11.23 16.60 -8.12
N GLY A 15 -10.30 15.86 -7.50
CA GLY A 15 -8.85 16.03 -7.68
C GLY A 15 -8.26 15.26 -8.87
N PRO A 16 -6.94 15.42 -9.15
CA PRO A 16 -6.23 14.63 -10.15
C PRO A 16 -6.40 13.13 -9.94
N PRO A 17 -6.41 12.30 -11.01
CA PRO A 17 -6.61 10.86 -10.91
C PRO A 17 -5.70 10.17 -9.88
N GLU A 18 -4.45 10.61 -9.78
CA GLU A 18 -3.46 10.09 -8.83
C GLU A 18 -3.90 10.26 -7.37
N VAL A 19 -4.44 11.43 -7.01
CA VAL A 19 -4.86 11.73 -5.63
C VAL A 19 -6.11 10.93 -5.25
N VAL A 20 -7.05 10.83 -6.17
CA VAL A 20 -8.29 10.04 -5.98
C VAL A 20 -7.95 8.56 -5.81
N LEU A 21 -7.10 8.02 -6.67
CA LEU A 21 -6.69 6.61 -6.64
C LEU A 21 -5.85 6.28 -5.40
N ALA A 22 -4.91 7.15 -5.02
CA ALA A 22 -4.14 6.99 -3.79
C ALA A 22 -5.07 6.95 -2.56
N SER A 23 -6.04 7.88 -2.49
CA SER A 23 -6.99 7.94 -1.37
C SER A 23 -7.87 6.70 -1.28
N ARG A 24 -8.35 6.18 -2.42
CA ARG A 24 -9.13 4.95 -2.47
C ARG A 24 -8.30 3.73 -2.06
N LEU A 25 -7.07 3.61 -2.56
CA LEU A 25 -6.12 2.55 -2.19
C LEU A 25 -5.83 2.56 -0.69
N ILE A 26 -5.53 3.72 -0.11
CA ILE A 26 -5.27 3.89 1.33
C ILE A 26 -6.49 3.44 2.15
N ARG A 27 -7.69 3.87 1.76
CA ARG A 27 -8.94 3.47 2.44
C ARG A 27 -9.14 1.96 2.40
N SER A 28 -8.94 1.35 1.24
CA SER A 28 -9.02 -0.10 1.04
C SER A 28 -8.05 -0.85 1.95
N ILE A 29 -6.77 -0.45 1.98
CA ILE A 29 -5.76 -1.10 2.82
C ILE A 29 -6.10 -0.97 4.31
N ARG A 30 -6.52 0.23 4.76
CA ARG A 30 -6.87 0.48 6.17
C ARG A 30 -8.18 -0.18 6.62
N SER A 31 -9.08 -0.51 5.70
CA SER A 31 -10.37 -1.14 6.00
C SER A 31 -10.28 -2.62 6.43
N GLY A 32 -9.07 -3.21 6.41
CA GLY A 32 -8.85 -4.61 6.76
C GLY A 32 -9.06 -5.60 5.61
N LEU A 33 -9.60 -5.14 4.47
CA LEU A 33 -9.61 -5.93 3.23
C LEU A 33 -8.20 -6.13 2.66
N GLU A 34 -7.25 -5.28 3.06
CA GLU A 34 -5.83 -5.29 2.63
C GLU A 34 -5.63 -5.29 1.10
N ALA A 35 -6.69 -5.04 0.34
CA ALA A 35 -6.76 -5.13 -1.10
C ALA A 35 -7.63 -4.01 -1.69
N PHE A 36 -7.16 -3.44 -2.80
CA PHE A 36 -7.82 -2.43 -3.60
C PHE A 36 -8.03 -2.98 -5.01
N VAL A 37 -9.23 -2.78 -5.56
CA VAL A 37 -9.59 -3.20 -6.91
C VAL A 37 -9.82 -1.95 -7.76
N LEU A 38 -9.15 -1.91 -8.90
CA LEU A 38 -9.30 -0.92 -9.95
C LEU A 38 -10.04 -1.55 -11.13
N ASP A 39 -11.10 -0.92 -11.62
CA ASP A 39 -11.66 -1.23 -12.94
C ASP A 39 -11.03 -0.29 -13.98
N LYS A 40 -10.29 -0.85 -14.95
CA LYS A 40 -9.60 -0.07 -15.98
C LYS A 40 -10.56 0.64 -16.96
N ARG A 41 -11.84 0.27 -16.96
CA ARG A 41 -12.88 0.91 -17.79
C ARG A 41 -13.33 2.23 -17.20
N GLU A 42 -13.27 2.33 -15.87
CA GLU A 42 -13.75 3.48 -15.10
C GLU A 42 -12.61 4.38 -14.61
N ASP A 43 -11.42 3.81 -14.42
CA ASP A 43 -10.28 4.48 -13.78
C ASP A 43 -8.97 4.34 -14.59
N SER A 44 -8.07 5.32 -14.40
CA SER A 44 -6.76 5.32 -15.07
C SER A 44 -5.76 4.37 -14.39
N TYR A 45 -5.45 3.26 -15.05
CA TYR A 45 -4.38 2.35 -14.64
C TYR A 45 -3.00 3.03 -14.62
N ASP A 46 -2.73 3.90 -15.60
CA ASP A 46 -1.45 4.61 -15.68
C ASP A 46 -1.26 5.57 -14.50
N ALA A 47 -2.32 6.27 -14.07
CA ALA A 47 -2.27 7.12 -12.88
C ALA A 47 -1.99 6.30 -11.61
N LEU A 48 -2.62 5.14 -11.45
CA LEU A 48 -2.32 4.21 -10.36
C LEU A 48 -0.84 3.81 -10.40
N MET A 49 -0.32 3.41 -11.56
CA MET A 49 1.07 2.99 -11.70
C MET A 49 2.06 4.13 -11.42
N ARG A 50 1.75 5.38 -11.80
CA ARG A 50 2.56 6.55 -11.44
C ARG A 50 2.66 6.73 -9.92
N VAL A 51 1.54 6.66 -9.20
CA VAL A 51 1.53 6.75 -7.72
C VAL A 51 2.34 5.61 -7.10
N LEU A 52 2.10 4.36 -7.53
CA LEU A 52 2.80 3.19 -7.01
C LEU A 52 4.32 3.26 -7.25
N ASN A 53 4.74 3.75 -8.42
CA ASN A 53 6.17 3.89 -8.74
C ASN A 53 6.81 5.05 -7.94
N ALA A 54 6.14 6.19 -7.82
CA ALA A 54 6.65 7.36 -7.13
C ALA A 54 6.70 7.19 -5.60
N SER A 55 5.84 6.35 -5.03
CA SER A 55 5.78 6.09 -3.58
C SER A 55 6.90 5.20 -3.04
N GLY A 56 7.62 4.46 -3.88
CA GLY A 56 8.69 3.56 -3.44
C GLY A 56 8.22 2.31 -2.67
N VAL A 57 6.91 2.07 -2.55
CA VAL A 57 6.35 0.97 -1.73
C VAL A 57 6.09 -0.32 -2.52
N ARG A 58 6.62 -0.46 -3.74
CA ARG A 58 6.42 -1.68 -4.58
C ARG A 58 6.92 -2.96 -3.92
N GLY A 59 7.87 -2.88 -2.99
CA GLY A 59 8.32 -4.05 -2.20
C GLY A 59 7.34 -4.50 -1.12
N LEU A 60 6.33 -3.68 -0.81
CA LEU A 60 5.30 -3.93 0.20
C LEU A 60 3.92 -4.21 -0.40
N LEU A 61 3.75 -3.93 -1.70
CA LEU A 61 2.50 -4.12 -2.43
C LEU A 61 2.69 -5.08 -3.60
N LEU A 62 1.73 -5.99 -3.77
CA LEU A 62 1.64 -6.86 -4.92
C LEU A 62 0.51 -6.37 -5.83
N VAL A 63 0.85 -6.17 -7.10
CA VAL A 63 -0.09 -5.78 -8.16
C VAL A 63 -0.38 -6.99 -9.04
N LYS A 64 -1.65 -7.31 -9.23
CA LYS A 64 -2.13 -8.37 -10.11
C LYS A 64 -3.03 -7.78 -11.18
N ASP A 65 -2.63 -7.95 -12.43
CA ASP A 65 -3.45 -7.62 -13.59
C ASP A 65 -4.33 -8.83 -13.94
N LEU A 66 -5.64 -8.63 -13.95
CA LEU A 66 -6.65 -9.65 -14.24
C LEU A 66 -7.45 -9.29 -15.51
N GLY A 67 -6.87 -8.52 -16.42
CA GLY A 67 -7.50 -8.06 -17.65
C GLY A 67 -8.21 -6.71 -17.45
N PRO A 68 -9.55 -6.66 -17.38
CA PRO A 68 -10.27 -5.40 -17.11
C PRO A 68 -10.07 -4.88 -15.68
N TYR A 69 -9.64 -5.74 -14.75
CA TYR A 69 -9.42 -5.38 -13.35
C TYR A 69 -7.94 -5.42 -12.97
N VAL A 70 -7.53 -4.55 -12.05
CA VAL A 70 -6.25 -4.64 -11.36
C VAL A 70 -6.49 -4.73 -9.86
N VAL A 71 -5.82 -5.66 -9.21
CA VAL A 71 -5.87 -5.81 -7.75
C VAL A 71 -4.53 -5.43 -7.16
N VAL A 72 -4.53 -4.55 -6.16
CA VAL A 72 -3.36 -4.14 -5.40
C VAL A 72 -3.57 -4.56 -3.96
N TYR A 73 -2.66 -5.34 -3.37
CA TYR A 73 -2.77 -5.79 -1.99
C TYR A 73 -1.41 -5.79 -1.29
N LEU A 74 -1.41 -5.80 0.04
CA LEU A 74 -0.18 -5.93 0.83
C LEU A 74 0.48 -7.29 0.54
N ASP A 75 1.77 -7.28 0.20
CA ASP A 75 2.52 -8.52 -0.02
C ASP A 75 2.88 -9.17 1.32
N ARG A 76 1.91 -9.87 1.92
CA ARG A 76 2.12 -10.65 3.15
C ARG A 76 3.24 -11.68 3.00
N GLY A 77 3.44 -12.23 1.80
CA GLY A 77 4.51 -13.19 1.55
C GLY A 77 5.90 -12.53 1.66
N ALA A 78 6.05 -11.30 1.15
CA ALA A 78 7.27 -10.52 1.34
C ALA A 78 7.50 -10.17 2.81
N LEU A 79 6.46 -9.75 3.54
CA LEU A 79 6.54 -9.47 4.97
C LEU A 79 6.90 -10.72 5.79
N GLU A 80 6.29 -11.87 5.50
CA GLU A 80 6.63 -13.13 6.16
C GLU A 80 8.08 -13.52 5.92
N ARG A 81 8.58 -13.43 4.67
CA ARG A 81 9.99 -13.68 4.36
C ARG A 81 10.91 -12.75 5.14
N ARG A 82 10.60 -11.45 5.17
CA ARG A 82 11.36 -10.46 5.94
C ARG A 82 11.41 -10.83 7.43
N CYS A 83 10.26 -11.15 8.03
CA CYS A 83 10.17 -11.61 9.41
C CYS A 83 10.98 -12.89 9.67
N MET A 84 10.95 -13.85 8.74
CA MET A 84 11.74 -15.08 8.84
C MET A 84 13.24 -14.80 8.95
N TYR A 85 13.75 -13.85 8.17
CA TYR A 85 15.18 -13.52 8.15
C TYR A 85 15.59 -12.58 9.28
N GLU A 86 14.83 -11.52 9.53
CA GLU A 86 15.23 -10.46 10.46
C GLU A 86 14.96 -10.81 11.93
N ARG A 87 13.87 -11.53 12.23
CA ARG A 87 13.40 -11.73 13.62
C ARG A 87 13.29 -13.19 14.05
N CYS A 88 13.13 -14.12 13.11
CA CYS A 88 12.85 -15.53 13.41
C CYS A 88 13.96 -16.49 12.97
N SER A 89 15.13 -15.97 12.62
CA SER A 89 16.25 -16.76 12.10
C SER A 89 16.80 -17.76 13.12
N THR A 90 16.67 -17.45 14.42
CA THR A 90 17.14 -18.29 15.55
C THR A 90 16.19 -19.43 15.93
N ALA A 91 15.00 -19.51 15.32
CA ALA A 91 14.06 -20.60 15.59
C ALA A 91 14.65 -21.96 15.19
N GLN A 92 14.45 -22.97 16.04
CA GLN A 92 15.15 -24.25 15.98
C GLN A 92 14.72 -25.12 14.78
N ASN A 93 13.46 -24.99 14.37
CA ASN A 93 12.90 -25.75 13.25
C ASN A 93 12.00 -24.89 12.34
N SER A 94 11.65 -25.44 11.19
CA SER A 94 10.89 -24.74 10.15
C SER A 94 9.45 -24.40 10.56
N TYR A 95 8.84 -25.20 11.43
CA TYR A 95 7.49 -24.96 11.93
C TYR A 95 7.47 -23.76 12.89
N GLU A 96 8.36 -23.76 13.89
CA GLU A 96 8.53 -22.64 14.82
C GLU A 96 8.88 -21.34 14.10
N ARG A 97 9.74 -21.42 13.08
CA ARG A 97 10.10 -20.25 12.27
C ARG A 97 8.90 -19.66 11.55
N LYS A 98 8.02 -20.51 11.00
CA LYS A 98 6.76 -20.06 10.35
C LYS A 98 5.79 -19.46 11.36
N LEU A 99 5.65 -20.06 12.55
CA LEU A 99 4.77 -19.53 13.59
C LEU A 99 5.26 -18.16 14.09
N CYS A 100 6.57 -18.03 14.34
CA CYS A 100 7.21 -16.77 14.67
C CYS A 100 6.99 -15.71 13.59
N ALA A 101 7.19 -16.07 12.31
CA ALA A 101 7.04 -15.13 11.20
C ALA A 101 5.60 -14.60 11.08
N ARG A 102 4.60 -15.47 11.23
CA ARG A 102 3.19 -15.06 11.23
C ARG A 102 2.87 -14.06 12.35
N LYS A 103 3.37 -14.31 13.57
CA LYS A 103 3.21 -13.39 14.70
C LYS A 103 3.89 -12.04 14.43
N CYS A 104 5.12 -12.08 13.91
CA CYS A 104 5.86 -10.89 13.51
C CYS A 104 5.11 -10.06 12.45
N VAL A 105 4.49 -10.69 11.46
CA VAL A 105 3.68 -9.99 10.46
C VAL A 105 2.49 -9.30 11.11
N THR A 106 1.76 -9.98 11.99
CA THR A 106 0.62 -9.38 12.71
C THR A 106 1.04 -8.15 13.52
N GLU A 107 2.20 -8.21 14.18
CA GLU A 107 2.75 -7.09 14.97
C GLU A 107 3.19 -5.91 14.09
N LEU A 108 3.81 -6.18 12.93
CA LEU A 108 4.30 -5.16 12.01
C LEU A 108 3.23 -4.55 11.12
N LEU A 109 2.11 -5.25 10.91
CA LEU A 109 1.10 -4.85 9.94
C LEU A 109 0.58 -3.42 10.12
N PRO A 110 0.29 -2.93 11.35
CA PRO A 110 -0.16 -1.55 11.54
C PRO A 110 0.89 -0.52 11.10
N GLU A 111 2.17 -0.77 11.38
CA GLU A 111 3.28 0.10 10.99
C GLU A 111 3.44 0.12 9.47
N VAL A 112 3.37 -1.05 8.83
CA VAL A 112 3.44 -1.19 7.37
C VAL A 112 2.28 -0.46 6.69
N ILE A 113 1.05 -0.62 7.20
CA ILE A 113 -0.13 0.08 6.67
C ILE A 113 0.06 1.60 6.77
N ASN A 114 0.60 2.09 7.89
CA ASN A 114 0.86 3.51 8.08
C ASN A 114 1.95 4.04 7.14
N GLU A 115 3.06 3.31 6.98
CA GLU A 115 4.13 3.65 6.04
C GLU A 115 3.59 3.72 4.61
N VAL A 116 2.94 2.64 4.14
CA VAL A 116 2.35 2.57 2.80
C VAL A 116 1.36 3.71 2.59
N SER A 117 0.52 3.98 3.58
CA SER A 117 -0.47 5.07 3.46
C SER A 117 0.20 6.42 3.32
N ARG A 118 1.22 6.70 4.13
CA ARG A 118 1.98 7.96 4.09
C ARG A 118 2.70 8.12 2.75
N SER A 119 3.46 7.13 2.30
CA SER A 119 4.22 7.20 1.06
C SER A 119 3.34 7.36 -0.19
N LEU A 120 2.19 6.66 -0.25
CA LEU A 120 1.21 6.84 -1.33
C LEU A 120 0.68 8.27 -1.38
N CYS A 121 0.41 8.84 -0.20
CA CYS A 121 -0.12 10.18 -0.06
C CYS A 121 0.86 11.26 -0.49
N GLU A 122 2.11 11.14 -0.02
CA GLU A 122 3.21 12.03 -0.39
C GLU A 122 3.50 11.98 -1.89
N ALA A 123 3.53 10.77 -2.47
CA ALA A 123 3.71 10.59 -3.91
C ALA A 123 2.61 11.28 -4.73
N ALA A 124 1.34 11.09 -4.36
CA ALA A 124 0.22 11.71 -5.06
C ALA A 124 0.28 13.24 -5.00
N ARG A 125 0.63 13.82 -3.84
CA ARG A 125 0.82 15.28 -3.69
C ARG A 125 1.99 15.79 -4.51
N SER A 126 3.13 15.09 -4.49
CA SER A 126 4.32 15.45 -5.27
C SER A 126 4.01 15.51 -6.76
N ILE A 127 3.31 14.49 -7.28
CA ILE A 127 2.88 14.45 -8.69
C ILE A 127 1.98 15.64 -9.01
N ARG A 128 0.96 15.92 -8.16
CA ARG A 128 0.08 17.08 -8.35
C ARG A 128 0.86 18.40 -8.44
N SER A 129 1.78 18.65 -7.51
CA SER A 129 2.58 19.88 -7.48
C SER A 129 3.45 20.03 -8.72
N SER A 130 4.00 18.92 -9.25
CA SER A 130 4.81 18.95 -10.47
C SER A 130 4.01 19.34 -11.72
N VAL A 131 2.72 19.01 -11.77
CA VAL A 131 1.83 19.36 -12.89
C VAL A 131 1.38 20.81 -12.78
N SER A 132 1.09 21.30 -11.57
CA SER A 132 0.65 22.69 -11.36
C SER A 132 1.76 23.75 -11.48
N GLY A 133 3.03 23.37 -11.31
CA GLY A 133 4.17 24.28 -11.48
C GLY A 133 4.67 24.44 -12.92
N ALA A 134 4.07 23.72 -13.88
CA ALA A 134 4.43 23.75 -15.30
C ALA A 134 3.49 24.63 -16.16
N SER A 135 2.62 25.42 -15.52
CA SER A 135 1.64 26.32 -16.15
C SER A 135 2.05 27.78 -16.04
#